data_AF-A0A1C3EBI4-F1
#
_entry.id   AF-A0A1C3EBI4-F1
#
_cell.length_a   1.000
_cell.length_b   1.000
_cell.length_c   1.000
_cell.angle_alpha   90.00
_cell.angle_beta   90.00
_cell.angle_gamma   90.00
#
_symmetry.space_group_name_H-M   'P 1'
#
loop_
_entity.id
_entity.type
_entity.pdbx_description
1 polymer ?
#
loop_
_entity_poly.entity_id
_entity_poly.type
_entity_poly.pdbx_seq_one_letter_code
_entity_poly.pdbx_strand_id
1 'polypeptide(L)'
;MTTYHELLGTTQEDSAKNIKQRYRLLSARLHPDKGGSKSLMQLLTFAYENVQNGRGEDDIEMLKADFSSEQQLKVMTLEIARLKHEVEGLRAENLTLKSQGQSKEASSIDTNDAVEHLNRELAQVKVELSLLKEHRQRLRTYKEGADKEITRLTQELHRALTANEVLETELTQAGLKNQVGPVHWASKFWLPVFVVFFIFVASLVSLSLFRPDIFVSQPVVIKDENNKEGLSEQKIAKPDTPTDVSSINEAKDKTEDTPLNPEYNLSDVSSSYWTVLTEQKSNISYIALSNQQGSMVIMDCKRDFFFFLRSDIQPLSVSANLIFRHQYKGYIVYAIPYGSGSNIEQWQSGRTLSILGQSFSGTGFDAAESLLKQECVV
;
A
#
# COMPACT_ATOMS: atom_id res chain seq x y z
N MET A 1 -5.26 -88.26 -20.91
CA MET A 1 -5.43 -86.85 -20.55
C MET A 1 -4.05 -86.21 -20.69
N THR A 2 -3.73 -85.07 -20.06
CA THR A 2 -2.40 -84.48 -20.20
C THR A 2 -1.39 -85.15 -19.27
N THR A 3 -0.29 -85.67 -19.82
CA THR A 3 0.79 -86.31 -19.06
C THR A 3 1.89 -85.31 -18.67
N TYR A 4 2.77 -85.69 -17.74
CA TYR A 4 3.89 -84.83 -17.35
C TYR A 4 4.92 -84.65 -18.48
N HIS A 5 5.10 -85.65 -19.36
CA HIS A 5 5.90 -85.54 -20.58
C HIS A 5 5.36 -84.48 -21.55
N GLU A 6 4.04 -84.46 -21.78
CA GLU A 6 3.37 -83.48 -22.63
C GLU A 6 3.55 -82.05 -22.09
N LEU A 7 3.42 -81.84 -20.78
CA LEU A 7 3.58 -80.52 -20.15
C LEU A 7 5.02 -79.94 -20.31
N LEU A 8 6.04 -80.80 -20.33
CA LEU A 8 7.43 -80.39 -20.55
C LEU A 8 7.79 -80.25 -22.05
N GLY A 9 6.94 -80.73 -22.96
CA GLY A 9 7.26 -80.87 -24.39
C GLY A 9 8.41 -81.85 -24.61
N THR A 10 8.31 -83.03 -24.00
CA THR A 10 9.29 -84.14 -24.03
C THR A 10 8.61 -85.47 -24.30
N THR A 11 9.37 -86.52 -24.63
CA THR A 11 8.88 -87.90 -24.74
C THR A 11 9.65 -88.85 -23.82
N GLN A 12 9.16 -90.08 -23.63
CA GLN A 12 9.86 -91.12 -22.86
C GLN A 12 11.27 -91.46 -23.42
N GLU A 13 11.53 -91.20 -24.71
CA GLU A 13 12.83 -91.38 -25.35
C GLU A 13 13.83 -90.25 -25.07
N ASP A 14 13.39 -89.12 -24.49
CA ASP A 14 14.27 -87.98 -24.23
C ASP A 14 15.29 -88.27 -23.13
N SER A 15 16.57 -88.07 -23.45
CA SER A 15 17.63 -88.11 -22.43
C SER A 15 17.36 -87.11 -21.30
N ALA A 16 17.74 -87.45 -20.07
CA ALA A 16 17.62 -86.56 -18.90
C ALA A 16 18.29 -85.19 -19.09
N LYS A 17 19.29 -85.09 -19.99
CA LYS A 17 19.91 -83.83 -20.40
C LYS A 17 18.94 -82.94 -21.19
N ASN A 18 18.15 -83.51 -22.11
CA ASN A 18 17.14 -82.77 -22.87
C ASN A 18 15.96 -82.35 -21.98
N ILE A 19 15.45 -83.25 -21.13
CA ILE A 19 14.39 -82.93 -20.15
C ILE A 19 14.80 -81.74 -19.27
N LYS A 20 16.02 -81.75 -18.73
CA LYS A 20 16.58 -80.64 -17.93
C LYS A 20 16.80 -79.36 -18.73
N GLN A 21 17.05 -79.45 -20.03
CA GLN A 21 17.13 -78.30 -20.93
C GLN A 21 15.75 -77.70 -21.24
N ARG A 22 14.73 -78.54 -21.50
CA ARG A 22 13.34 -78.14 -21.69
C ARG A 22 12.77 -77.45 -20.45
N TYR A 23 12.94 -78.03 -19.27
CA TYR A 23 12.57 -77.43 -18.00
C TYR A 23 13.20 -76.04 -17.80
N ARG A 24 14.51 -75.88 -18.09
CA ARG A 24 15.20 -74.58 -18.01
C ARG A 24 14.65 -73.53 -18.99
N LEU A 25 14.30 -73.93 -20.22
CA LEU A 25 13.73 -73.03 -21.23
C LEU A 25 12.30 -72.59 -20.87
N LEU A 26 11.50 -73.50 -20.30
CA LEU A 26 10.13 -73.20 -19.86
C LEU A 26 10.12 -72.34 -18.59
N SER A 27 10.91 -72.70 -17.57
CA SER A 27 11.01 -71.92 -16.32
C SER A 27 11.56 -70.51 -16.56
N ALA A 28 12.50 -70.32 -17.48
CA ALA A 28 12.99 -69.00 -17.86
C ALA A 28 11.93 -68.09 -18.53
N ARG A 29 10.85 -68.67 -19.08
CA ARG A 29 9.69 -67.97 -19.66
C ARG A 29 8.52 -67.83 -18.69
N LEU A 30 8.31 -68.81 -17.81
CA LEU A 30 7.19 -68.89 -16.86
C LEU A 30 7.53 -68.33 -15.46
N HIS A 31 8.72 -67.74 -15.28
CA HIS A 31 9.12 -67.14 -14.01
C HIS A 31 8.22 -65.95 -13.62
N PRO A 32 7.76 -65.85 -12.35
CA PRO A 32 6.88 -64.75 -11.92
C PRO A 32 7.49 -63.37 -12.19
N ASP A 33 8.76 -63.17 -11.84
CA ASP A 33 9.51 -61.91 -12.03
C ASP A 33 9.67 -61.49 -13.51
N LYS A 34 9.26 -62.33 -14.46
CA LYS A 34 9.30 -62.09 -15.91
C LYS A 34 7.91 -62.07 -16.56
N GLY A 35 6.85 -61.95 -15.74
CA GLY A 35 5.46 -61.94 -16.21
C GLY A 35 4.81 -63.31 -16.35
N GLY A 36 5.47 -64.39 -15.90
CA GLY A 36 4.85 -65.71 -15.78
C GLY A 36 3.96 -65.85 -14.55
N SER A 37 3.24 -66.96 -14.43
CA SER A 37 2.45 -67.27 -13.22
C SER A 37 3.23 -68.17 -12.26
N LYS A 38 3.18 -67.84 -10.97
CA LYS A 38 3.69 -68.68 -9.88
C LYS A 38 3.10 -70.09 -9.91
N SER A 39 1.80 -70.23 -10.20
CA SER A 39 1.14 -71.54 -10.28
C SER A 39 1.60 -72.38 -11.47
N LEU A 40 1.86 -71.74 -12.62
CA LEU A 40 2.42 -72.43 -13.80
C LEU A 40 3.87 -72.88 -13.54
N MET A 41 4.67 -72.06 -12.85
CA MET A 41 6.03 -72.44 -12.45
C MET A 41 6.02 -73.61 -11.45
N GLN A 42 5.07 -73.65 -10.50
CA GLN A 42 4.90 -74.79 -9.59
C GLN A 42 4.50 -76.07 -10.33
N LEU A 43 3.51 -76.00 -11.24
CA LEU A 43 3.08 -77.13 -12.06
C LEU A 43 4.22 -77.67 -12.95
N LEU A 44 5.02 -76.76 -13.56
CA LEU A 44 6.19 -77.11 -14.34
C LEU A 44 7.27 -77.83 -13.51
N THR A 45 7.49 -77.37 -12.27
CA THR A 45 8.46 -77.99 -11.34
C THR A 45 8.02 -79.40 -10.96
N PHE A 46 6.75 -79.57 -10.62
CA PHE A 46 6.15 -80.86 -10.28
C PHE A 46 6.19 -81.85 -11.47
N ALA A 47 5.95 -81.39 -12.70
CA ALA A 47 6.10 -82.21 -13.90
C ALA A 47 7.55 -82.65 -14.15
N TYR A 48 8.51 -81.74 -13.98
CA TYR A 48 9.93 -82.07 -14.07
C TYR A 48 10.33 -83.12 -13.03
N GLU A 49 9.88 -83.01 -11.77
CA GLU A 49 10.14 -83.99 -10.72
C GLU A 49 9.50 -85.35 -11.03
N ASN A 50 8.26 -85.41 -11.52
CA ASN A 50 7.62 -86.68 -11.89
C ASN A 50 8.31 -87.37 -13.08
N VAL A 51 8.69 -86.62 -14.12
CA VAL A 51 9.48 -87.15 -15.24
C VAL A 51 10.88 -87.59 -14.78
N GLN A 52 11.55 -86.85 -13.88
CA GLN A 52 12.82 -87.29 -13.28
C GLN A 52 12.69 -88.61 -12.51
N ASN A 53 11.53 -88.87 -11.90
CA ASN A 53 11.22 -90.08 -11.14
C ASN A 53 10.64 -91.22 -12.02
N GLY A 54 10.66 -91.09 -13.35
CA GLY A 54 10.14 -92.10 -14.29
C GLY A 54 8.62 -92.13 -14.46
N ARG A 55 7.87 -91.27 -13.75
CA ARG A 55 6.41 -91.10 -13.82
C ARG A 55 6.02 -90.06 -14.87
N GLY A 56 6.59 -90.19 -16.07
CA GLY A 56 6.42 -89.19 -17.14
C GLY A 56 5.10 -89.32 -17.89
N GLU A 57 4.61 -90.55 -18.06
CA GLU A 57 3.34 -90.86 -18.74
C GLU A 57 2.13 -90.89 -17.78
N ASP A 58 2.35 -90.69 -16.48
CA ASP A 58 1.29 -90.54 -15.49
C ASP A 58 0.44 -89.30 -15.81
N ASP A 59 -0.89 -89.40 -15.67
CA ASP A 59 -1.81 -88.27 -15.84
C ASP A 59 -1.60 -87.20 -14.74
N ILE A 60 -1.79 -85.93 -15.09
CA ILE A 60 -1.72 -84.81 -14.15
C ILE A 60 -2.97 -84.77 -13.25
N GLU A 61 -2.99 -85.63 -12.22
CA GLU A 61 -4.09 -85.73 -11.26
C GLU A 61 -4.26 -84.48 -10.39
N MET A 62 -3.20 -83.68 -10.22
CA MET A 62 -3.18 -82.47 -9.39
C MET A 62 -4.23 -81.42 -9.84
N LEU A 63 -4.64 -81.43 -11.11
CA LEU A 63 -5.72 -80.57 -11.63
C LEU A 63 -7.13 -81.00 -11.21
N LYS A 64 -7.31 -82.23 -10.70
CA LYS A 64 -8.61 -82.76 -10.25
C LYS A 64 -8.91 -82.46 -8.76
N ALA A 65 -7.88 -82.14 -7.96
CA ALA A 65 -7.98 -82.13 -6.50
C ALA A 65 -8.69 -80.88 -5.91
N ASP A 66 -8.27 -79.68 -6.31
CA ASP A 66 -8.57 -78.45 -5.53
C ASP A 66 -9.78 -77.63 -6.03
N PHE A 67 -10.51 -78.08 -7.06
CA PHE A 67 -11.72 -77.37 -7.54
C PHE A 67 -13.04 -77.95 -7.02
N SER A 68 -13.00 -79.03 -6.23
CA SER A 68 -14.21 -79.72 -5.74
C SER A 68 -14.92 -79.04 -4.56
N SER A 69 -14.37 -77.92 -4.05
CA SER A 69 -15.01 -77.13 -2.98
C SER A 69 -15.77 -75.93 -3.55
N GLU A 70 -17.09 -76.04 -3.60
CA GLU A 70 -18.00 -74.94 -3.95
C GLU A 70 -17.78 -73.69 -3.06
N GLN A 71 -17.29 -73.90 -1.83
CA GLN A 71 -16.96 -72.83 -0.88
C GLN A 71 -15.67 -72.10 -1.26
N GLN A 72 -14.63 -72.79 -1.74
CA GLN A 72 -13.41 -72.11 -2.24
C GLN A 72 -13.71 -71.26 -3.49
N LEU A 73 -14.56 -71.73 -4.39
CA LEU A 73 -15.05 -70.96 -5.54
C LEU A 73 -15.81 -69.69 -5.11
N LYS A 74 -16.66 -69.78 -4.07
CA LYS A 74 -17.37 -68.62 -3.51
C LYS A 74 -16.42 -67.63 -2.83
N VAL A 75 -15.44 -68.10 -2.06
CA VAL A 75 -14.41 -67.23 -1.46
C VAL A 75 -13.57 -66.53 -2.54
N MET A 76 -13.14 -67.25 -3.58
CA MET A 76 -12.32 -66.68 -4.65
C MET A 76 -13.10 -65.66 -5.50
N THR A 77 -14.39 -65.88 -5.76
CA THR A 77 -15.23 -64.89 -6.48
C THR A 77 -15.50 -63.63 -5.66
N LEU A 78 -15.65 -63.75 -4.32
CA LEU A 78 -15.71 -62.59 -3.43
C LEU A 78 -14.39 -61.79 -3.43
N GLU A 79 -13.24 -62.47 -3.38
CA GLU A 79 -11.93 -61.80 -3.40
C GLU A 79 -11.64 -61.13 -4.75
N ILE A 80 -12.05 -61.74 -5.86
CA ILE A 80 -11.98 -61.10 -7.20
C ILE A 80 -12.86 -59.84 -7.25
N ALA A 81 -14.06 -59.87 -6.67
CA ALA A 81 -14.93 -58.68 -6.59
C ALA A 81 -14.32 -57.57 -5.71
N ARG A 82 -13.74 -57.94 -4.57
CA ARG A 82 -13.01 -57.03 -3.67
C ARG A 82 -11.84 -56.37 -4.39
N LEU A 83 -10.93 -57.15 -4.96
CA LEU A 83 -9.74 -56.65 -5.67
C LEU A 83 -10.10 -55.78 -6.87
N LYS A 84 -11.19 -56.09 -7.58
CA LYS A 84 -11.70 -55.23 -8.66
C LYS A 84 -12.14 -53.86 -8.14
N HIS A 85 -12.89 -53.81 -7.04
CA HIS A 85 -13.30 -52.55 -6.41
C HIS A 85 -12.08 -51.76 -5.87
N GLU A 86 -11.06 -52.45 -5.35
CA GLU A 86 -9.82 -51.84 -4.87
C GLU A 86 -9.03 -51.19 -6.04
N VAL A 87 -8.93 -51.87 -7.19
CA VAL A 87 -8.33 -51.33 -8.42
C VAL A 87 -9.13 -50.16 -9.01
N GLU A 88 -10.46 -50.20 -8.94
CA GLU A 88 -11.33 -49.10 -9.40
C GLU A 88 -11.21 -47.86 -8.50
N GLY A 89 -11.10 -48.04 -7.18
CA GLY A 89 -10.80 -46.97 -6.22
C GLY A 89 -9.42 -46.33 -6.45
N LEU A 90 -8.37 -47.15 -6.56
CA LEU A 90 -7.00 -46.67 -6.83
C LEU A 90 -6.88 -45.93 -8.18
N ARG A 91 -7.70 -46.29 -9.19
CA ARG A 91 -7.79 -45.54 -10.45
C ARG A 91 -8.48 -44.20 -10.30
N ALA A 92 -9.55 -44.11 -9.52
CA ALA A 92 -10.21 -42.84 -9.22
C ALA A 92 -9.26 -41.89 -8.47
N GLU A 93 -8.51 -42.40 -7.48
CA GLU A 93 -7.48 -41.64 -6.77
C GLU A 93 -6.33 -41.19 -7.70
N ASN A 94 -5.86 -42.05 -8.62
CA ASN A 94 -4.86 -41.65 -9.61
C ASN A 94 -5.34 -40.49 -10.51
N LEU A 95 -6.63 -40.47 -10.86
CA LEU A 95 -7.22 -39.39 -11.67
C LEU A 95 -7.32 -38.08 -10.88
N THR A 96 -7.69 -38.11 -9.59
CA THR A 96 -7.74 -36.90 -8.75
C THR A 96 -6.36 -36.37 -8.39
N LEU A 97 -5.38 -37.24 -8.14
CA LEU A 97 -3.98 -36.84 -7.95
C LEU A 97 -3.41 -36.23 -9.23
N LYS A 98 -3.74 -36.76 -10.40
CA LYS A 98 -3.30 -36.21 -11.69
C LYS A 98 -3.89 -34.82 -11.97
N SER A 99 -5.18 -34.60 -11.71
CA SER A 99 -5.79 -33.28 -11.88
C SER A 99 -5.26 -32.25 -10.85
N GLN A 100 -5.00 -32.67 -9.61
CA GLN A 100 -4.30 -31.83 -8.63
C GLN A 100 -2.85 -31.50 -9.01
N GLY A 101 -2.16 -32.40 -9.71
CA GLY A 101 -0.85 -32.12 -10.29
C GLY A 101 -0.92 -31.01 -11.34
N GLN A 102 -1.83 -31.17 -12.31
CA GLN A 102 -2.00 -30.20 -13.40
C GLN A 102 -2.50 -28.82 -12.89
N SER A 103 -3.36 -28.76 -11.87
CA SER A 103 -3.77 -27.49 -11.27
C SER A 103 -2.63 -26.81 -10.51
N LYS A 104 -1.72 -27.57 -9.91
CA LYS A 104 -0.52 -27.03 -9.25
C LYS A 104 0.48 -26.50 -10.29
N GLU A 105 0.72 -27.24 -11.38
CA GLU A 105 1.54 -26.78 -12.50
C GLU A 105 0.99 -25.47 -13.09
N ALA A 106 -0.32 -25.38 -13.36
CA ALA A 106 -0.97 -24.15 -13.81
C ALA A 106 -0.73 -22.98 -12.83
N SER A 107 -1.01 -23.17 -11.54
CA SER A 107 -0.78 -22.13 -10.53
C SER A 107 0.70 -21.73 -10.39
N SER A 108 1.64 -22.64 -10.70
CA SER A 108 3.08 -22.33 -10.64
C SER A 108 3.53 -21.43 -11.79
N ILE A 109 2.88 -21.55 -12.96
CA ILE A 109 3.12 -20.66 -14.12
C ILE A 109 2.68 -19.24 -13.77
N ASP A 110 1.46 -19.07 -13.25
CA ASP A 110 0.95 -17.76 -12.81
C ASP A 110 1.87 -17.11 -11.76
N THR A 111 2.42 -17.89 -10.82
CA THR A 111 3.38 -17.35 -9.83
C THR A 111 4.73 -16.96 -10.43
N ASN A 112 5.20 -17.64 -11.49
CA ASN A 112 6.46 -17.28 -12.15
C ASN A 112 6.32 -15.98 -12.93
N ASP A 113 5.22 -15.79 -13.66
CA ASP A 113 4.95 -14.54 -14.39
C ASP A 113 4.79 -13.34 -13.43
N ALA A 114 4.16 -13.54 -12.27
CA ALA A 114 4.09 -12.53 -11.21
C ALA A 114 5.48 -12.19 -10.62
N VAL A 115 6.36 -13.19 -10.44
CA VAL A 115 7.74 -12.98 -9.98
C VAL A 115 8.60 -12.30 -11.04
N GLU A 116 8.39 -12.56 -12.33
CA GLU A 116 9.02 -11.79 -13.42
C GLU A 116 8.55 -10.33 -13.43
N HIS A 117 7.25 -10.07 -13.25
CA HIS A 117 6.71 -8.71 -13.17
C HIS A 117 7.37 -7.91 -12.03
N LEU A 118 7.35 -8.48 -10.81
CA LEU A 118 7.95 -7.85 -9.63
C LEU A 118 9.47 -7.60 -9.79
N ASN A 119 10.20 -8.49 -10.47
CA ASN A 119 11.62 -8.27 -10.77
C ASN A 119 11.84 -7.09 -11.75
N ARG A 120 10.95 -6.90 -12.73
CA ARG A 120 11.01 -5.77 -13.67
C ARG A 120 10.69 -4.45 -12.97
N GLU A 121 9.68 -4.41 -12.11
CA GLU A 121 9.36 -3.24 -11.27
C GLU A 121 10.50 -2.89 -10.31
N LEU A 122 11.07 -3.88 -9.62
CA LEU A 122 12.21 -3.69 -8.71
C LEU A 122 13.43 -3.12 -9.46
N ALA A 123 13.68 -3.59 -10.69
CA ALA A 123 14.72 -3.03 -11.55
C ALA A 123 14.45 -1.56 -11.93
N GLN A 124 13.21 -1.20 -12.28
CA GLN A 124 12.83 0.19 -12.57
C GLN A 124 12.96 1.10 -11.35
N VAL A 125 12.37 0.74 -10.20
CA VAL A 125 12.45 1.51 -8.95
C VAL A 125 13.90 1.72 -8.51
N LYS A 126 14.78 0.74 -8.75
CA LYS A 126 16.22 0.85 -8.48
C LYS A 126 16.92 1.89 -9.37
N VAL A 127 16.51 2.04 -10.63
CA VAL A 127 16.99 3.10 -11.54
C VAL A 127 16.47 4.46 -11.06
N GLU A 128 15.17 4.59 -10.78
CA GLU A 128 14.56 5.83 -10.31
C GLU A 128 15.19 6.32 -8.99
N LEU A 129 15.43 5.41 -8.04
CA LEU A 129 16.11 5.71 -6.77
C LEU A 129 17.55 6.21 -7.01
N SER A 130 18.26 5.66 -8.00
CA SER A 130 19.61 6.13 -8.36
C SER A 130 19.59 7.56 -8.95
N LEU A 131 18.61 7.87 -9.79
CA LEU A 131 18.40 9.20 -10.36
C LEU A 131 17.97 10.22 -9.29
N LEU A 132 17.04 9.86 -8.41
CA LEU A 132 16.64 10.68 -7.25
C LEU A 132 17.81 10.97 -6.30
N LYS A 133 18.71 9.99 -6.11
CA LYS A 133 19.94 10.17 -5.33
C LYS A 133 20.89 11.16 -6.01
N GLU A 134 21.04 11.10 -7.32
CA GLU A 134 21.86 12.05 -8.07
C GLU A 134 21.26 13.47 -8.02
N HIS A 135 19.96 13.63 -8.26
CA HIS A 135 19.27 14.92 -8.15
C HIS A 135 19.41 15.52 -6.74
N ARG A 136 19.28 14.71 -5.68
CA ARG A 136 19.53 15.14 -4.30
C ARG A 136 20.97 15.59 -4.07
N GLN A 137 21.96 14.97 -4.73
CA GLN A 137 23.36 15.38 -4.65
C GLN A 137 23.63 16.69 -5.42
N ARG A 138 23.08 16.84 -6.64
CA ARG A 138 23.14 18.09 -7.42
C ARG A 138 22.50 19.25 -6.64
N LEU A 139 21.34 19.05 -6.03
CA LEU A 139 20.66 20.05 -5.20
C LEU A 139 21.48 20.47 -3.97
N ARG A 140 22.23 19.54 -3.33
CA ARG A 140 23.17 19.90 -2.26
C ARG A 140 24.30 20.80 -2.78
N THR A 141 24.92 20.47 -3.91
CA THR A 141 25.97 21.31 -4.50
C THR A 141 25.48 22.70 -4.92
N TYR A 142 24.23 22.82 -5.40
CA TYR A 142 23.61 24.13 -5.66
C TYR A 142 23.39 24.92 -4.38
N LYS A 143 22.86 24.30 -3.32
CA LYS A 143 22.70 24.96 -2.01
C LYS A 143 24.05 25.42 -1.45
N GLU A 144 25.07 24.56 -1.46
CA GLU A 144 26.41 24.91 -0.99
C GLU A 144 27.09 26.00 -1.83
N GLY A 145 26.65 26.22 -3.07
CA GLY A 145 27.01 27.39 -3.88
C GLY A 145 26.30 28.65 -3.39
N ALA A 146 24.97 28.61 -3.26
CA ALA A 146 24.16 29.72 -2.79
C ALA A 146 24.55 30.17 -1.36
N ASP A 147 24.81 29.25 -0.43
CA ASP A 147 25.25 29.57 0.94
C ASP A 147 26.62 30.31 0.94
N LYS A 148 27.52 29.99 -0.01
CA LYS A 148 28.79 30.72 -0.20
C LYS A 148 28.59 32.10 -0.81
N GLU A 149 27.62 32.25 -1.71
CA GLU A 149 27.28 33.54 -2.33
C GLU A 149 26.58 34.47 -1.33
N ILE A 150 25.64 33.96 -0.52
CA ILE A 150 25.00 34.69 0.58
C ILE A 150 26.03 35.16 1.61
N THR A 151 26.95 34.29 2.04
CA THR A 151 28.00 34.68 3.00
C THR A 151 28.98 35.70 2.42
N ARG A 152 29.32 35.58 1.12
CA ARG A 152 30.10 36.60 0.40
C ARG A 152 29.38 37.95 0.35
N LEU A 153 28.12 37.97 -0.10
CA LEU A 153 27.32 39.20 -0.20
C LEU A 153 27.12 39.85 1.18
N THR A 154 26.98 39.04 2.24
CA THR A 154 26.92 39.53 3.62
C THR A 154 28.22 40.22 4.04
N GLN A 155 29.38 39.71 3.63
CA GLN A 155 30.68 40.34 3.88
C GLN A 155 30.89 41.62 3.05
N GLU A 156 30.46 41.63 1.79
CA GLU A 156 30.51 42.82 0.93
C GLU A 156 29.58 43.93 1.44
N LEU A 157 28.37 43.58 1.91
CA LEU A 157 27.44 44.47 2.60
C LEU A 157 28.06 45.08 3.87
N HIS A 158 28.68 44.27 4.74
CA HIS A 158 29.33 44.77 5.95
C HIS A 158 30.45 45.77 5.62
N ARG A 159 31.29 45.47 4.61
CA ARG A 159 32.35 46.41 4.17
C ARG A 159 31.76 47.74 3.70
N ALA A 160 30.72 47.71 2.87
CA ALA A 160 30.05 48.92 2.40
C ALA A 160 29.43 49.73 3.54
N LEU A 161 28.82 49.05 4.53
CA LEU A 161 28.20 49.69 5.69
C LEU A 161 29.25 50.35 6.59
N THR A 162 30.38 49.68 6.87
CA THR A 162 31.51 50.29 7.60
C THR A 162 32.17 51.45 6.85
N ALA A 163 32.19 51.42 5.50
CA ALA A 163 32.71 52.53 4.71
C ALA A 163 31.79 53.76 4.78
N ASN A 164 30.47 53.56 4.77
CA ASN A 164 29.51 54.65 5.00
C ASN A 164 29.61 55.22 6.42
N GLU A 165 29.77 54.37 7.44
CA GLU A 165 29.96 54.81 8.83
C GLU A 165 31.21 55.71 8.98
N VAL A 166 32.34 55.33 8.36
CA VAL A 166 33.53 56.18 8.31
C VAL A 166 33.24 57.50 7.60
N LEU A 167 32.57 57.49 6.44
CA LEU A 167 32.21 58.72 5.72
C LEU A 167 31.26 59.63 6.53
N GLU A 168 30.33 59.08 7.33
CA GLU A 168 29.49 59.86 8.24
C GLU A 168 30.32 60.48 9.39
N THR A 169 31.31 59.77 9.93
CA THR A 169 32.24 60.37 10.92
C THR A 169 33.11 61.47 10.33
N GLU A 170 33.61 61.31 9.10
CA GLU A 170 34.38 62.37 8.40
C GLU A 170 33.50 63.58 8.06
N LEU A 171 32.26 63.35 7.60
CA LEU A 171 31.33 64.42 7.24
C LEU A 171 30.83 65.19 8.49
N THR A 172 30.59 64.51 9.60
CA THR A 172 30.24 65.17 10.87
C THR A 172 31.43 65.92 11.47
N GLN A 173 32.65 65.38 11.38
CA GLN A 173 33.88 66.08 11.78
C GLN A 173 34.17 67.33 10.91
N ALA A 174 33.91 67.24 9.60
CA ALA A 174 33.99 68.39 8.69
C ALA A 174 32.89 69.42 8.95
N GLY A 175 31.66 68.97 9.26
CA GLY A 175 30.53 69.82 9.63
C GLY A 175 30.77 70.59 10.94
N LEU A 176 31.32 69.91 11.96
CA LEU A 176 31.75 70.53 13.22
C LEU A 176 32.77 71.66 13.02
N LYS A 177 33.64 71.55 12.01
CA LYS A 177 34.64 72.59 11.68
C LYS A 177 34.03 73.86 11.07
N ASN A 178 32.79 73.80 10.59
CA ASN A 178 32.10 74.89 9.87
C ASN A 178 30.82 75.41 10.59
N GLN A 179 30.49 74.95 11.80
CA GLN A 179 29.29 75.41 12.51
C GLN A 179 29.44 76.82 13.12
N VAL A 180 28.85 77.80 12.44
CA VAL A 180 28.41 79.05 13.08
C VAL A 180 27.23 78.73 14.00
N GLY A 181 27.27 79.23 15.25
CA GLY A 181 26.47 78.67 16.36
C GLY A 181 24.94 78.69 16.21
N PRO A 182 24.23 77.68 16.76
CA PRO A 182 22.80 77.40 16.48
C PRO A 182 21.82 78.50 16.91
N VAL A 183 22.22 79.39 17.83
CA VAL A 183 21.39 80.51 18.34
C VAL A 183 20.89 81.43 17.22
N HIS A 184 21.67 81.56 16.14
CA HIS A 184 21.36 82.48 15.04
C HIS A 184 20.30 81.97 14.05
N TRP A 185 20.02 80.66 14.05
CA TRP A 185 19.01 80.05 13.18
C TRP A 185 17.62 80.07 13.84
N ALA A 186 17.53 79.61 15.10
CA ALA A 186 16.28 79.53 15.85
C ALA A 186 15.57 80.90 15.97
N SER A 187 16.34 81.97 16.23
CA SER A 187 15.83 83.33 16.37
C SER A 187 15.21 83.91 15.10
N LYS A 188 15.62 83.46 13.91
CA LYS A 188 15.09 83.97 12.63
C LYS A 188 13.87 83.22 12.11
N PHE A 189 13.75 81.92 12.40
CA PHE A 189 12.65 81.09 11.87
C PHE A 189 11.46 80.91 12.80
N TRP A 190 11.66 80.76 14.12
CA TRP A 190 10.55 80.41 15.02
C TRP A 190 9.72 81.62 15.47
N LEU A 191 10.36 82.76 15.76
CA LEU A 191 9.66 83.97 16.23
C LEU A 191 8.44 84.42 15.39
N PRO A 192 8.50 84.53 14.04
CA PRO A 192 7.34 84.95 13.25
C PRO A 192 6.19 83.94 13.29
N VAL A 193 6.47 82.64 13.43
CA VAL A 193 5.44 81.58 13.43
C VAL A 193 4.55 81.67 14.68
N PHE A 194 5.15 81.90 15.87
CA PHE A 194 4.36 82.06 17.09
C PHE A 194 3.50 83.32 17.09
N VAL A 195 3.98 84.44 16.52
CA VAL A 195 3.18 85.67 16.42
C VAL A 195 1.92 85.45 15.58
N VAL A 196 2.03 84.77 14.42
CA VAL A 196 0.87 84.43 13.59
C VAL A 196 -0.09 83.48 14.33
N PHE A 197 0.44 82.48 15.03
CA PHE A 197 -0.38 81.53 15.81
C PHE A 197 -1.19 82.21 16.92
N PHE A 198 -0.57 83.10 17.71
CA PHE A 198 -1.28 83.84 18.76
C PHE A 198 -2.35 84.78 18.22
N ILE A 199 -2.12 85.44 17.08
CA ILE A 199 -3.14 86.27 16.41
C ILE A 199 -4.32 85.40 15.95
N PHE A 200 -4.06 84.21 15.41
CA PHE A 200 -5.11 83.30 14.97
C PHE A 200 -5.98 82.78 16.13
N VAL A 201 -5.35 82.40 17.25
CA VAL A 201 -6.07 81.96 18.47
C VAL A 201 -6.89 83.11 19.07
N ALA A 202 -6.35 84.32 19.14
CA ALA A 202 -7.08 85.49 19.63
C ALA A 202 -8.31 85.82 18.77
N SER A 203 -8.21 85.65 17.44
CA SER A 203 -9.33 85.80 16.50
C SER A 203 -10.46 84.79 16.75
N LEU A 204 -10.11 83.51 16.94
CA LEU A 204 -11.08 82.45 17.22
C LEU A 204 -11.83 82.65 18.54
N VAL A 205 -11.12 83.02 19.62
CA VAL A 205 -11.75 83.34 20.92
C VAL A 205 -12.70 84.53 20.79
N SER A 206 -12.34 85.54 19.99
CA SER A 206 -13.18 86.73 19.74
C SER A 206 -14.49 86.41 19.01
N LEU A 207 -14.53 85.37 18.16
CA LEU A 207 -15.76 84.94 17.48
C LEU A 207 -16.68 84.09 18.38
N SER A 208 -16.11 83.37 19.36
CA SER A 208 -16.85 82.41 20.20
C SER A 208 -17.84 83.02 21.21
N LEU A 209 -17.87 84.36 21.35
CA LEU A 209 -18.72 85.08 22.31
C LEU A 209 -19.98 85.72 21.68
N PHE A 210 -20.31 85.43 20.42
CA PHE A 210 -21.40 86.13 19.71
C PHE A 210 -22.35 85.24 18.86
N ARG A 211 -23.03 84.27 19.52
CA ARG A 211 -24.46 83.93 19.26
C ARG A 211 -25.01 82.85 20.23
N PRO A 212 -26.28 82.92 20.64
CA PRO A 212 -26.94 81.91 21.47
C PRO A 212 -27.72 80.86 20.65
N ASP A 213 -28.06 79.75 21.34
CA ASP A 213 -29.12 78.75 21.10
C ASP A 213 -29.23 78.03 19.75
N ILE A 214 -29.39 76.69 19.81
CA ILE A 214 -30.61 75.93 19.40
C ILE A 214 -30.37 74.40 19.48
N PHE A 215 -31.44 73.66 19.84
CA PHE A 215 -31.58 72.19 19.97
C PHE A 215 -30.74 71.51 21.07
N VAL A 216 -31.30 70.84 22.10
CA VAL A 216 -32.51 69.98 22.25
C VAL A 216 -32.33 68.58 21.64
N SER A 217 -32.59 67.57 22.47
CA SER A 217 -32.18 66.17 22.30
C SER A 217 -33.34 65.19 22.18
N GLN A 218 -33.12 64.07 21.47
CA GLN A 218 -33.74 62.77 21.79
C GLN A 218 -32.95 61.59 21.18
N PRO A 219 -32.78 60.46 21.90
CA PRO A 219 -32.23 59.20 21.37
C PRO A 219 -33.32 58.14 21.13
N VAL A 220 -33.06 57.09 20.32
CA VAL A 220 -33.74 55.77 20.44
C VAL A 220 -33.03 54.63 19.66
N VAL A 221 -32.69 53.56 20.40
CA VAL A 221 -32.80 52.11 20.11
C VAL A 221 -32.60 51.56 18.65
N ILE A 222 -31.45 50.86 18.43
CA ILE A 222 -31.30 49.41 18.07
C ILE A 222 -32.39 48.82 17.10
N LYS A 223 -32.10 48.24 15.91
CA LYS A 223 -31.45 46.91 15.68
C LYS A 223 -31.26 46.51 14.18
N ASP A 224 -30.28 45.62 13.92
CA ASP A 224 -30.14 44.54 12.89
C ASP A 224 -30.30 44.72 11.34
N GLU A 225 -29.66 43.74 10.64
CA GLU A 225 -29.82 43.20 9.27
C GLU A 225 -29.29 43.89 7.97
N ASN A 226 -28.20 43.27 7.46
CA ASN A 226 -28.01 42.70 6.11
C ASN A 226 -27.65 43.53 4.84
N ASN A 227 -26.78 42.86 4.05
CA ASN A 227 -26.65 42.81 2.57
C ASN A 227 -25.84 43.86 1.76
N LYS A 228 -24.76 43.30 1.16
CA LYS A 228 -24.40 43.28 -0.28
C LYS A 228 -23.58 44.39 -0.97
N GLU A 229 -22.54 43.88 -1.64
CA GLU A 229 -22.06 44.20 -3.01
C GLU A 229 -21.30 45.52 -3.30
N GLY A 230 -20.40 45.45 -4.29
CA GLY A 230 -19.61 46.55 -4.81
C GLY A 230 -18.09 46.48 -4.51
N LEU A 231 -17.13 46.66 -5.42
CA LEU A 231 -16.90 46.19 -6.81
C LEU A 231 -15.65 46.93 -7.35
N SER A 232 -14.68 46.22 -7.96
CA SER A 232 -13.54 46.79 -8.75
C SER A 232 -12.61 47.78 -8.00
N GLU A 233 -11.48 48.26 -8.51
CA GLU A 233 -10.39 47.74 -9.38
C GLU A 233 -9.24 48.74 -9.25
N GLN A 234 -7.97 48.32 -9.30
CA GLN A 234 -6.99 49.09 -10.07
C GLN A 234 -5.85 48.22 -10.60
N LYS A 235 -5.25 48.67 -11.72
CA LYS A 235 -4.66 47.81 -12.75
C LYS A 235 -3.53 48.53 -13.47
N ILE A 236 -2.28 48.17 -13.17
CA ILE A 236 -1.06 48.58 -13.89
C ILE A 236 -0.03 47.42 -13.73
N ALA A 237 0.78 47.01 -14.70
CA ALA A 237 0.64 46.86 -16.16
C ALA A 237 1.81 45.95 -16.62
N LYS A 238 1.64 45.16 -17.69
CA LYS A 238 2.75 44.45 -18.38
C LYS A 238 3.55 45.44 -19.25
N PRO A 239 4.84 45.21 -19.58
CA PRO A 239 5.26 44.30 -20.67
C PRO A 239 6.56 43.50 -20.37
N ASP A 240 7.05 42.53 -21.16
CA ASP A 240 6.43 41.72 -22.21
C ASP A 240 7.10 40.33 -22.38
N THR A 241 6.67 39.54 -23.38
CA THR A 241 7.12 38.17 -23.69
C THR A 241 7.55 38.09 -25.17
N PRO A 242 8.45 37.17 -25.56
CA PRO A 242 8.06 36.06 -26.47
C PRO A 242 8.49 34.67 -25.91
N THR A 243 7.81 33.52 -26.12
CA THR A 243 7.18 32.94 -27.35
C THR A 243 8.27 32.46 -28.33
N ASP A 244 8.33 31.24 -28.85
CA ASP A 244 7.56 29.98 -28.65
C ASP A 244 8.51 28.78 -28.97
N VAL A 245 8.17 27.49 -28.99
CA VAL A 245 6.91 26.69 -29.01
C VAL A 245 7.15 25.44 -28.08
N SER A 246 6.40 24.32 -28.00
CA SER A 246 5.35 23.68 -28.82
C SER A 246 4.50 22.69 -27.99
N SER A 247 3.39 22.21 -28.54
CA SER A 247 2.54 21.13 -28.01
C SER A 247 1.98 20.24 -29.13
N ILE A 248 1.85 18.93 -28.90
CA ILE A 248 1.03 17.95 -29.64
C ILE A 248 0.56 16.95 -28.55
N ASN A 249 -0.71 16.93 -28.13
CA ASN A 249 -1.86 16.17 -28.69
C ASN A 249 -1.59 14.66 -28.75
N GLU A 250 -2.48 13.73 -28.40
CA GLU A 250 -3.88 13.74 -27.93
C GLU A 250 -4.05 12.50 -26.98
N ALA A 251 -5.15 12.21 -26.28
CA ALA A 251 -6.53 12.18 -26.72
C ALA A 251 -7.53 12.28 -25.54
N LYS A 252 -8.83 12.17 -25.85
CA LYS A 252 -9.96 12.41 -24.95
C LYS A 252 -10.92 11.23 -25.00
N ASP A 253 -11.21 10.61 -23.86
CA ASP A 253 -12.39 9.74 -23.70
C ASP A 253 -13.15 10.03 -22.39
N LYS A 254 -14.25 9.30 -22.16
CA LYS A 254 -15.44 9.76 -21.43
C LYS A 254 -15.30 9.89 -19.91
N THR A 255 -16.14 10.81 -19.42
CA THR A 255 -16.73 10.91 -18.09
C THR A 255 -16.97 9.59 -17.37
N GLU A 256 -16.42 9.47 -16.17
CA GLU A 256 -17.03 8.74 -15.05
C GLU A 256 -16.65 9.46 -13.74
N ASP A 257 -17.47 9.26 -12.70
CA ASP A 257 -17.66 10.09 -11.49
C ASP A 257 -16.46 10.89 -10.93
N THR A 258 -16.70 12.20 -10.71
CA THR A 258 -15.95 12.98 -9.71
C THR A 258 -16.41 12.54 -8.32
N PRO A 259 -15.57 11.91 -7.48
CA PRO A 259 -15.98 11.46 -6.17
C PRO A 259 -16.30 12.65 -5.26
N LEU A 260 -17.51 12.66 -4.71
CA LEU A 260 -17.94 13.64 -3.72
C LEU A 260 -17.16 13.38 -2.42
N ASN A 261 -16.10 14.16 -2.17
CA ASN A 261 -15.27 13.98 -0.96
C ASN A 261 -16.13 14.24 0.31
N PRO A 262 -16.23 13.27 1.24
CA PRO A 262 -17.04 13.39 2.45
C PRO A 262 -16.54 14.50 3.40
N GLU A 263 -17.47 15.24 4.00
CA GLU A 263 -17.19 16.41 4.84
C GLU A 263 -17.22 16.07 6.34
N TYR A 264 -16.23 15.30 6.79
CA TYR A 264 -16.10 14.85 8.19
C TYR A 264 -16.11 16.01 9.21
N ASN A 265 -16.85 15.85 10.31
CA ASN A 265 -16.70 16.70 11.50
C ASN A 265 -15.45 16.28 12.29
N LEU A 266 -14.49 17.20 12.43
CA LEU A 266 -13.22 16.96 13.11
C LEU A 266 -13.13 17.63 14.49
N SER A 267 -14.20 18.32 14.94
CA SER A 267 -14.15 19.18 16.14
C SER A 267 -14.12 18.37 17.45
N ASP A 268 -14.79 17.22 17.46
CA ASP A 268 -15.13 16.47 18.68
C ASP A 268 -14.32 15.15 18.83
N VAL A 269 -13.21 15.01 18.09
CA VAL A 269 -12.44 13.76 17.99
C VAL A 269 -11.52 13.56 19.20
N SER A 270 -11.88 12.62 20.08
CA SER A 270 -11.05 12.22 21.24
C SER A 270 -9.64 11.78 20.85
N SER A 271 -8.66 12.18 21.68
CA SER A 271 -7.24 11.83 21.52
C SER A 271 -6.83 10.58 22.31
N SER A 272 -7.78 9.93 22.99
CA SER A 272 -7.54 8.86 23.97
C SER A 272 -8.42 7.63 23.77
N TYR A 273 -9.44 7.71 22.92
CA TYR A 273 -10.31 6.58 22.58
C TYR A 273 -10.94 6.78 21.20
N TRP A 274 -11.21 5.67 20.50
CA TRP A 274 -11.98 5.70 19.26
C TRP A 274 -13.42 6.19 19.52
N THR A 275 -13.86 7.17 18.75
CA THR A 275 -15.15 7.85 18.89
C THR A 275 -15.97 7.66 17.62
N VAL A 276 -17.24 7.25 17.75
CA VAL A 276 -18.20 7.21 16.63
C VAL A 276 -18.74 8.61 16.37
N LEU A 277 -18.76 9.03 15.10
CA LEU A 277 -19.20 10.36 14.65
C LEU A 277 -19.97 10.24 13.33
N THR A 278 -20.87 11.19 13.06
CA THR A 278 -21.65 11.26 11.82
C THR A 278 -21.26 12.45 10.96
N GLU A 279 -21.24 12.24 9.64
CA GLU A 279 -20.92 13.29 8.67
C GLU A 279 -22.11 14.23 8.44
N GLN A 280 -21.90 15.54 8.54
CA GLN A 280 -22.96 16.55 8.58
C GLN A 280 -23.83 16.66 7.31
N LYS A 281 -23.36 16.13 6.17
CA LYS A 281 -24.04 16.26 4.86
C LYS A 281 -24.59 14.94 4.32
N SER A 282 -23.85 13.85 4.46
CA SER A 282 -24.24 12.53 3.96
C SER A 282 -24.99 11.69 5.00
N ASN A 283 -24.91 12.05 6.29
CA ASN A 283 -25.32 11.23 7.43
C ASN A 283 -24.63 9.86 7.50
N ILE A 284 -23.44 9.72 6.89
CA ILE A 284 -22.60 8.52 7.00
C ILE A 284 -21.87 8.53 8.34
N SER A 285 -21.95 7.43 9.09
CA SER A 285 -21.15 7.22 10.29
C SER A 285 -19.71 6.81 9.97
N TYR A 286 -18.79 7.22 10.83
CA TYR A 286 -17.38 6.84 10.81
C TYR A 286 -16.86 6.77 12.25
N ILE A 287 -15.71 6.11 12.46
CA ILE A 287 -14.98 6.21 13.73
C ILE A 287 -13.71 7.02 13.54
N ALA A 288 -13.37 7.83 14.53
CA ALA A 288 -12.19 8.69 14.51
C ALA A 288 -11.40 8.58 15.82
N LEU A 289 -10.08 8.79 15.71
CA LEU A 289 -9.13 8.89 16.81
C LEU A 289 -8.12 9.99 16.48
N SER A 290 -7.96 10.98 17.35
CA SER A 290 -6.94 12.02 17.21
C SER A 290 -5.67 11.65 17.99
N ASN A 291 -4.59 12.40 17.79
CA ASN A 291 -3.40 12.32 18.63
C ASN A 291 -3.08 13.67 19.30
N GLN A 292 -2.08 13.68 20.18
CA GLN A 292 -1.61 14.88 20.88
C GLN A 292 -1.05 15.97 19.95
N GLN A 293 -0.76 15.64 18.69
CA GLN A 293 -0.31 16.57 17.65
C GLN A 293 -1.48 17.06 16.76
N GLY A 294 -2.73 16.66 17.04
CA GLY A 294 -3.92 17.07 16.32
C GLY A 294 -4.16 16.38 14.97
N SER A 295 -3.26 15.50 14.51
CA SER A 295 -3.57 14.61 13.37
C SER A 295 -4.57 13.54 13.79
N MET A 296 -5.29 12.97 12.84
CA MET A 296 -6.37 12.01 13.10
C MET A 296 -6.29 10.79 12.19
N VAL A 297 -6.77 9.65 12.67
CA VAL A 297 -7.12 8.48 11.84
C VAL A 297 -8.65 8.38 11.83
N ILE A 298 -9.20 8.14 10.65
CA ILE A 298 -10.63 7.89 10.44
C ILE A 298 -10.78 6.52 9.76
N MET A 299 -11.81 5.77 10.14
CA MET A 299 -12.26 4.56 9.44
C MET A 299 -13.74 4.72 9.09
N ASP A 300 -14.09 4.48 7.83
CA ASP A 300 -15.45 4.65 7.30
C ASP A 300 -16.29 3.36 7.37
N CYS A 301 -17.55 3.41 6.88
CA CYS A 301 -18.42 2.23 6.77
C CYS A 301 -17.88 1.12 5.86
N LYS A 302 -17.00 1.42 4.90
CA LYS A 302 -16.33 0.41 4.04
C LYS A 302 -15.15 -0.26 4.75
N ARG A 303 -14.75 0.30 5.90
CA ARG A 303 -13.57 -0.05 6.68
C ARG A 303 -12.26 0.37 6.02
N ASP A 304 -12.33 1.36 5.12
CA ASP A 304 -11.14 2.02 4.57
C ASP A 304 -10.58 2.98 5.63
N PHE A 305 -9.25 2.91 5.84
CA PHE A 305 -8.54 3.77 6.78
C PHE A 305 -7.97 5.02 6.10
N PHE A 306 -8.22 6.18 6.69
CA PHE A 306 -7.76 7.49 6.23
C PHE A 306 -6.94 8.20 7.32
N PHE A 307 -5.79 8.75 6.93
CA PHE A 307 -4.92 9.55 7.78
C PHE A 307 -5.05 11.04 7.44
N PHE A 308 -5.52 11.83 8.42
CA PHE A 308 -5.65 13.27 8.35
C PHE A 308 -4.44 13.91 9.02
N LEU A 309 -3.41 14.19 8.23
CA LEU A 309 -2.20 14.86 8.68
C LEU A 309 -2.42 16.36 8.77
N ARG A 310 -2.18 16.99 9.92
CA ARG A 310 -2.28 18.46 10.06
C ARG A 310 -1.20 19.13 9.17
N SER A 311 -1.58 20.11 8.34
CA SER A 311 -0.72 20.60 7.25
C SER A 311 0.55 21.35 7.70
N ASP A 312 0.59 21.85 8.93
CA ASP A 312 1.73 22.55 9.52
C ASP A 312 2.89 21.61 9.92
N ILE A 313 2.60 20.32 10.10
CA ILE A 313 3.57 19.27 10.49
C ILE A 313 3.84 18.28 9.34
N GLN A 314 3.67 18.72 8.08
CA GLN A 314 3.96 17.91 6.90
C GLN A 314 5.46 17.54 6.83
N PRO A 315 5.83 16.25 6.80
CA PRO A 315 7.23 15.84 6.70
C PRO A 315 7.75 15.99 5.25
N LEU A 316 9.06 16.19 5.11
CA LEU A 316 9.74 16.31 3.79
C LEU A 316 9.67 15.02 2.94
N SER A 317 9.19 13.91 3.51
CA SER A 317 8.91 12.67 2.80
C SER A 317 7.74 11.98 3.48
N VAL A 318 6.79 11.52 2.68
CA VAL A 318 5.69 10.65 3.11
C VAL A 318 6.12 9.18 2.95
N SER A 319 5.59 8.28 3.77
CA SER A 319 5.80 6.83 3.63
C SER A 319 5.05 6.30 2.42
N ALA A 320 5.65 5.38 1.65
CA ALA A 320 5.05 4.84 0.42
C ALA A 320 3.69 4.15 0.61
N ASN A 321 3.33 3.77 1.83
CA ASN A 321 2.04 3.15 2.17
C ASN A 321 0.89 4.14 2.40
N LEU A 322 1.08 5.44 2.11
CA LEU A 322 0.08 6.50 2.26
C LEU A 322 -0.21 7.17 0.91
N ILE A 323 -1.37 6.87 0.35
CA ILE A 323 -1.80 7.43 -0.95
C ILE A 323 -2.53 8.75 -0.71
N PHE A 324 -1.97 9.87 -1.18
CA PHE A 324 -2.63 11.17 -1.12
C PHE A 324 -4.01 11.13 -1.81
N ARG A 325 -5.02 11.70 -1.16
CA ARG A 325 -6.39 11.83 -1.70
C ARG A 325 -6.73 13.28 -2.01
N HIS A 326 -6.71 14.15 -1.01
CA HIS A 326 -7.05 15.57 -1.14
C HIS A 326 -6.55 16.39 0.07
N GLN A 327 -6.77 17.71 0.06
CA GLN A 327 -6.60 18.58 1.23
C GLN A 327 -7.96 19.00 1.77
N TYR A 328 -8.12 19.02 3.09
CA TYR A 328 -9.40 19.26 3.77
C TYR A 328 -9.21 20.08 5.05
N LYS A 329 -9.79 21.30 5.11
CA LYS A 329 -9.87 22.15 6.32
C LYS A 329 -8.57 22.25 7.17
N GLY A 330 -7.41 22.40 6.52
CA GLY A 330 -6.10 22.48 7.19
C GLY A 330 -5.40 21.14 7.44
N TYR A 331 -5.92 20.05 6.87
CA TYR A 331 -5.34 18.71 6.86
C TYR A 331 -5.01 18.26 5.42
N ILE A 332 -4.06 17.34 5.33
CA ILE A 332 -3.69 16.61 4.12
C ILE A 332 -4.16 15.16 4.33
N VAL A 333 -5.06 14.69 3.47
CA VAL A 333 -5.75 13.41 3.63
C VAL A 333 -5.05 12.35 2.79
N TYR A 334 -4.65 11.26 3.43
CA TYR A 334 -4.09 10.07 2.80
C TYR A 334 -4.97 8.86 3.08
N ALA A 335 -5.12 7.94 2.12
CA ALA A 335 -5.62 6.60 2.41
C ALA A 335 -4.46 5.70 2.84
N ILE A 336 -4.73 4.75 3.74
CA ILE A 336 -3.77 3.76 4.25
C ILE A 336 -4.13 2.36 3.70
N PRO A 337 -3.84 2.03 2.43
CA PRO A 337 -4.22 0.74 1.84
C PRO A 337 -3.46 -0.47 2.40
N TYR A 338 -2.28 -0.26 3.01
CA TYR A 338 -1.47 -1.34 3.60
C TYR A 338 -0.49 -0.82 4.66
N GLY A 339 0.14 -1.75 5.39
CA GLY A 339 1.18 -1.47 6.38
C GLY A 339 0.63 -1.24 7.79
N SER A 340 1.15 -0.23 8.49
CA SER A 340 0.72 0.12 9.85
C SER A 340 -0.49 1.06 9.82
N GLY A 341 -1.55 0.70 10.56
CA GLY A 341 -2.80 1.46 10.64
C GLY A 341 -3.84 1.11 9.58
N SER A 342 -3.51 0.26 8.59
CA SER A 342 -4.42 -0.12 7.49
C SER A 342 -5.35 -1.29 7.80
N ASN A 343 -5.25 -1.92 8.97
CA ASN A 343 -5.94 -3.17 9.27
C ASN A 343 -6.54 -3.19 10.68
N ILE A 344 -7.74 -3.75 10.76
CA ILE A 344 -8.64 -3.82 11.92
C ILE A 344 -7.94 -4.52 13.10
N GLU A 345 -7.36 -5.71 12.90
CA GLU A 345 -6.69 -6.46 13.97
C GLU A 345 -5.53 -5.70 14.64
N GLN A 346 -4.90 -4.75 13.94
CA GLN A 346 -3.84 -3.92 14.54
C GLN A 346 -4.40 -2.98 15.61
N TRP A 347 -5.57 -2.39 15.33
CA TRP A 347 -6.26 -1.48 16.25
C TRP A 347 -6.96 -2.23 17.39
N GLN A 348 -7.60 -3.37 17.10
CA GLN A 348 -8.21 -4.26 18.11
C GLN A 348 -7.20 -4.71 19.19
N SER A 349 -5.90 -4.75 18.88
CA SER A 349 -4.86 -5.07 19.87
C SER A 349 -4.75 -4.08 21.05
N GLY A 350 -5.41 -2.91 20.97
CA GLY A 350 -5.38 -1.85 21.98
C GLY A 350 -4.02 -1.16 22.15
N ARG A 351 -3.04 -1.50 21.31
CA ARG A 351 -1.67 -0.98 21.37
C ARG A 351 -1.56 0.43 20.79
N THR A 352 -0.49 1.12 21.17
CA THR A 352 -0.09 2.36 20.49
C THR A 352 0.49 2.03 19.12
N LEU A 353 -0.15 2.51 18.06
CA LEU A 353 0.34 2.41 16.68
C LEU A 353 1.03 3.72 16.26
N SER A 354 2.00 3.62 15.35
CA SER A 354 2.71 4.79 14.82
C SER A 354 2.52 4.92 13.31
N ILE A 355 2.10 6.11 12.87
CA ILE A 355 1.86 6.48 11.47
C ILE A 355 2.64 7.78 11.22
N LEU A 356 3.55 7.78 10.25
CA LEU A 356 4.51 8.88 10.00
C LEU A 356 5.27 9.35 11.26
N GLY A 357 5.56 8.44 12.19
CA GLY A 357 6.23 8.74 13.45
C GLY A 357 5.33 9.37 14.53
N GLN A 358 4.05 9.58 14.24
CA GLN A 358 3.06 10.08 15.19
C GLN A 358 2.32 8.92 15.85
N SER A 359 2.07 9.00 17.16
CA SER A 359 1.54 7.89 17.96
C SER A 359 0.03 8.01 18.22
N PHE A 360 -0.69 6.90 18.08
CA PHE A 360 -2.14 6.78 18.25
C PHE A 360 -2.47 5.64 19.21
N SER A 361 -3.24 5.91 20.27
CA SER A 361 -3.69 4.88 21.22
C SER A 361 -4.95 4.17 20.71
N GLY A 362 -4.83 2.89 20.31
CA GLY A 362 -5.95 2.08 19.80
C GLY A 362 -7.06 1.73 20.80
N THR A 363 -7.13 2.43 21.94
CA THR A 363 -8.06 2.17 23.03
C THR A 363 -9.52 2.36 22.62
N GLY A 364 -10.38 1.40 23.01
CA GLY A 364 -11.82 1.44 22.72
C GLY A 364 -12.23 1.06 21.29
N PHE A 365 -11.29 0.64 20.43
CA PHE A 365 -11.58 0.33 19.02
C PHE A 365 -12.72 -0.68 18.85
N ASP A 366 -12.69 -1.84 19.53
CA ASP A 366 -13.69 -2.90 19.37
C ASP A 366 -15.13 -2.42 19.62
N ALA A 367 -15.31 -1.53 20.60
CA ALA A 367 -16.62 -0.96 20.94
C ALA A 367 -17.08 0.03 19.86
N ALA A 368 -16.19 0.91 19.40
CA ALA A 368 -16.47 1.85 18.32
C ALA A 368 -16.73 1.13 16.99
N GLU A 369 -15.95 0.10 16.66
CA GLU A 369 -16.15 -0.76 15.48
C GLU A 369 -17.49 -1.51 15.53
N SER A 370 -17.90 -1.97 16.72
CA SER A 370 -19.17 -2.68 16.94
C SER A 370 -20.39 -1.76 16.85
N LEU A 371 -20.27 -0.50 17.27
CA LEU A 371 -21.29 0.54 17.09
C LEU A 371 -21.37 0.99 15.63
N LEU A 372 -20.22 1.23 14.98
CA LEU A 372 -20.15 1.58 13.57
C LEU A 372 -20.82 0.52 12.69
N LYS A 373 -20.62 -0.77 12.98
CA LYS A 373 -21.31 -1.89 12.29
C LYS A 373 -22.84 -1.90 12.48
N GLN A 374 -23.39 -1.20 13.46
CA GLN A 374 -24.84 -1.06 13.69
C GLN A 374 -25.40 0.18 13.00
N GLU A 375 -24.62 1.25 12.89
CA GLU A 375 -25.02 2.49 12.21
C GLU A 375 -24.83 2.43 10.69
N CYS A 376 -23.78 1.74 10.22
CA CYS A 376 -23.50 1.48 8.80
C CYS A 376 -24.41 0.38 8.23
N VAL A 377 -25.72 0.65 8.20
CA VAL A 377 -26.72 -0.13 7.45
C VAL A 377 -26.56 0.16 5.95
N VAL A 378 -26.72 -0.88 5.13
CA VAL A 378 -26.64 -0.85 3.65
C VAL A 378 -27.94 -0.35 3.03
#